data_AF-A0A6N9UM86-F1
#
_entry.id   AF-A0A6N9UM86-F1
#
_cell.length_a   1.000
_cell.length_b   1.000
_cell.length_c   1.000
_cell.angle_alpha   90.00
_cell.angle_beta   90.00
_cell.angle_gamma   90.00
#
_symmetry.space_group_name_H-M   'P 1'
#
loop_
_entity.id
_entity.type
_entity.pdbx_description
1 polymer ?
#
loop_
_entity_poly.entity_id
_entity_poly.type
_entity_poly.pdbx_seq_one_letter_code
_entity_poly.pdbx_strand_id
1 'polypeptide(L)'
;PRPARPPRGLLPDVRTLPGRLRDALSDVGRALDIGAAAALSTLDVRSSPALTAESSGTRRIAGVAVDLDDVHHVRKTTGGTVNDVLIAVVAGALRRWLDERGDGSEGVAPRALIPVSKRRPRTARPQGNRLSGYLMRLPVGDPDPLSRLGTVRAAMDRNKDAGPGRGAGAVALLADHVPALGHRLGGPLVSGAARLWFDILVTSVPLPSLGLRLGGHPLTEVYPLAPLARGHSLAVAVSTYRGQVHFGLLADGKAVPDLDRFALAVADEVETLLTACRP
;
A
#
# COMPACT_ATOMS: atom_id res chain seq x y z
N PRO A 1 35.75 50.19 29.57
CA PRO A 1 34.66 49.63 28.71
C PRO A 1 35.08 49.62 27.23
N ARG A 2 35.55 48.46 26.73
CA ARG A 2 35.87 48.27 25.30
C ARG A 2 34.58 47.92 24.53
N PRO A 3 34.36 48.45 23.32
CA PRO A 3 33.16 48.16 22.53
C PRO A 3 33.20 46.73 21.97
N ALA A 4 32.02 46.11 21.89
CA ALA A 4 31.83 44.74 21.43
C ALA A 4 32.19 44.56 19.93
N ARG A 5 32.80 43.42 19.60
CA ARG A 5 33.03 42.98 18.21
C ARG A 5 31.70 42.53 17.56
N PRO A 6 31.49 42.76 16.26
CA PRO A 6 30.33 42.22 15.55
C PRO A 6 30.46 40.70 15.33
N PRO A 7 29.35 39.95 15.18
CA PRO A 7 29.40 38.52 14.94
C PRO A 7 29.94 38.23 13.54
N ARG A 8 30.81 37.22 13.44
CA ARG A 8 31.32 36.71 12.15
C ARG A 8 30.19 36.04 11.38
N GLY A 9 30.06 36.40 10.09
CA GLY A 9 29.00 35.97 9.20
C GLY A 9 28.96 34.47 8.92
N LEU A 10 27.74 34.00 8.63
CA LEU A 10 27.44 32.73 7.97
C LEU A 10 27.90 32.79 6.50
N LEU A 11 29.06 32.21 6.20
CA LEU A 11 29.35 31.73 4.85
C LEU A 11 29.46 30.21 4.91
N PRO A 12 28.71 29.46 4.08
CA PRO A 12 28.79 28.02 4.07
C PRO A 12 30.18 27.56 3.60
N ASP A 13 30.71 26.55 4.27
CA ASP A 13 32.05 26.02 4.07
C ASP A 13 32.21 25.42 2.66
N VAL A 14 33.00 26.10 1.83
CA VAL A 14 33.21 25.85 0.38
C VAL A 14 33.80 24.45 0.13
N ARG A 15 34.38 23.81 1.16
CA ARG A 15 34.95 22.45 1.08
C ARG A 15 33.90 21.33 0.98
N THR A 16 32.62 21.63 1.23
CA THR A 16 31.52 20.63 1.18
C THR A 16 30.77 20.58 -0.15
N LEU A 17 31.07 21.49 -1.07
CA LEU A 17 30.41 21.60 -2.39
C LEU A 17 30.62 20.38 -3.32
N PRO A 18 31.80 19.75 -3.40
CA PRO A 18 32.01 18.61 -4.31
C PRO A 18 31.22 17.35 -3.89
N GLY A 19 31.09 17.13 -2.58
CA GLY A 19 30.33 16.00 -2.01
C GLY A 19 28.84 16.14 -2.29
N ARG A 20 28.28 17.33 -2.03
CA ARG A 20 26.86 17.61 -2.25
C ARG A 20 26.43 17.50 -3.71
N LEU A 21 27.30 17.87 -4.64
CA LEU A 21 27.04 17.75 -6.08
C LEU A 21 27.04 16.28 -6.53
N ARG A 22 27.93 15.46 -5.98
CA ARG A 22 27.98 14.01 -6.24
C ARG A 22 26.78 13.29 -5.64
N ASP A 23 26.39 13.65 -4.42
CA ASP A 23 25.22 13.10 -3.74
C ASP A 23 23.95 13.45 -4.53
N ALA A 24 23.79 14.72 -4.93
CA ALA A 24 22.67 15.16 -5.76
C ALA A 24 22.62 14.46 -7.13
N LEU A 25 23.75 14.25 -7.80
CA LEU A 25 23.81 13.51 -9.07
C LEU A 25 23.48 12.03 -8.88
N SER A 26 23.91 11.42 -7.77
CA SER A 26 23.57 10.03 -7.43
C SER A 26 22.10 9.85 -7.07
N ASP A 27 21.50 10.85 -6.42
CA ASP A 27 20.08 10.88 -6.08
C ASP A 27 19.21 11.07 -7.32
N VAL A 28 19.63 11.90 -8.28
CA VAL A 28 18.98 12.05 -9.59
C VAL A 28 19.06 10.77 -10.41
N GLY A 29 20.23 10.12 -10.47
CA GLY A 29 20.39 8.83 -11.16
C GLY A 29 19.49 7.76 -10.55
N ARG A 30 19.43 7.68 -9.22
CA ARG A 30 18.56 6.74 -8.51
C ARG A 30 17.08 7.05 -8.74
N ALA A 31 16.68 8.31 -8.75
CA ALA A 31 15.30 8.71 -9.04
C ALA A 31 14.89 8.36 -10.48
N LEU A 32 15.80 8.51 -11.45
CA LEU A 32 15.59 8.09 -12.84
C LEU A 32 15.48 6.57 -12.95
N ASP A 33 16.34 5.80 -12.28
CA ASP A 33 16.27 4.33 -12.27
C ASP A 33 14.97 3.82 -11.64
N ILE A 34 14.51 4.44 -10.54
CA ILE A 34 13.23 4.09 -9.91
C ILE A 34 12.07 4.47 -10.84
N GLY A 35 12.13 5.67 -11.44
CA GLY A 35 11.12 6.14 -12.39
C GLY A 35 11.03 5.24 -13.62
N ALA A 36 12.17 4.80 -14.16
CA ALA A 36 12.25 3.88 -15.28
C ALA A 36 11.78 2.48 -14.91
N ALA A 37 12.20 1.93 -13.75
CA ALA A 37 11.75 0.63 -13.28
C ALA A 37 10.23 0.60 -13.06
N ALA A 38 9.67 1.67 -12.50
CA ALA A 38 8.25 1.76 -12.28
C ALA A 38 7.48 2.11 -13.57
N ALA A 39 8.02 2.88 -14.52
CA ALA A 39 7.46 3.05 -15.86
C ALA A 39 7.45 1.74 -16.67
N LEU A 40 8.55 0.97 -16.66
CA LEU A 40 8.60 -0.36 -17.26
C LEU A 40 7.61 -1.32 -16.59
N SER A 41 7.39 -1.19 -15.28
CA SER A 41 6.35 -1.97 -14.58
C SER A 41 4.92 -1.60 -14.99
N THR A 42 4.71 -0.45 -15.66
CA THR A 42 3.42 -0.03 -16.21
C THR A 42 3.14 -0.56 -17.62
N LEU A 43 4.17 -1.02 -18.35
CA LEU A 43 3.97 -1.65 -19.66
C LEU A 43 3.16 -2.95 -19.48
N ASP A 44 2.12 -3.12 -20.28
CA ASP A 44 1.20 -4.26 -20.29
C ASP A 44 0.35 -4.49 -19.02
N VAL A 45 0.18 -3.47 -18.16
CA VAL A 45 -0.78 -3.56 -17.05
C VAL A 45 -2.20 -3.31 -17.54
N ARG A 46 -3.04 -4.33 -17.48
CA ARG A 46 -4.49 -4.16 -17.59
C ARG A 46 -5.08 -3.96 -16.19
N SER A 47 -5.35 -2.72 -15.85
CA SER A 47 -6.14 -2.34 -14.68
C SER A 47 -7.63 -2.28 -15.03
N SER A 48 -8.49 -2.08 -14.04
CA SER A 48 -9.93 -1.88 -14.26
C SER A 48 -10.32 -0.41 -14.04
N PRO A 49 -11.19 0.17 -14.89
CA PRO A 49 -11.81 1.48 -14.65
C PRO A 49 -12.49 1.58 -13.28
N ALA A 50 -12.92 0.44 -12.72
CA ALA A 50 -13.46 0.31 -11.37
C ALA A 50 -12.53 0.87 -10.29
N LEU A 51 -11.21 0.71 -10.48
CA LEU A 51 -10.19 1.05 -9.49
C LEU A 51 -9.62 2.45 -9.70
N THR A 52 -9.82 3.03 -10.88
CA THR A 52 -9.24 4.32 -11.26
C THR A 52 -10.30 5.27 -11.83
N ALA A 53 -10.72 6.24 -11.02
CA ALA A 53 -11.67 7.26 -11.42
C ALA A 53 -11.32 8.63 -10.82
N GLU A 54 -11.82 9.69 -11.46
CA GLU A 54 -11.83 11.00 -10.82
C GLU A 54 -12.75 11.00 -9.61
N SER A 55 -12.41 11.77 -8.58
CA SER A 55 -13.23 11.75 -7.37
C SER A 55 -14.57 12.43 -7.62
N SER A 56 -15.65 11.74 -7.27
CA SER A 56 -17.01 12.26 -7.34
C SER A 56 -17.38 13.21 -6.20
N GLY A 57 -16.49 13.40 -5.23
CA GLY A 57 -16.77 14.11 -3.98
C GLY A 57 -17.59 13.31 -2.96
N THR A 58 -17.97 12.06 -3.26
CA THR A 58 -18.73 11.18 -2.36
C THR A 58 -17.89 9.97 -1.93
N ARG A 59 -18.19 9.40 -0.76
CA ARG A 59 -17.47 8.25 -0.21
C ARG A 59 -18.45 7.16 0.22
N ARG A 60 -18.07 5.91 0.00
CA ARG A 60 -18.69 4.72 0.59
C ARG A 60 -17.67 4.03 1.48
N ILE A 61 -18.15 3.49 2.59
CA ILE A 61 -17.34 2.77 3.57
C ILE A 61 -18.03 1.45 3.86
N ALA A 62 -17.27 0.38 3.92
CA ALA A 62 -17.72 -0.93 4.37
C ALA A 62 -16.66 -1.57 5.27
N GLY A 63 -17.08 -2.49 6.13
CA GLY A 63 -16.21 -3.23 7.04
C GLY A 63 -16.50 -4.72 6.98
N VAL A 64 -15.45 -5.54 7.00
CA VAL A 64 -15.56 -7.01 7.03
C VAL A 64 -14.67 -7.54 8.13
N ALA A 65 -15.23 -8.38 9.00
CA ALA A 65 -14.48 -9.11 10.01
C ALA A 65 -14.39 -10.58 9.60
N VAL A 66 -13.20 -11.17 9.74
CA VAL A 66 -12.96 -12.61 9.54
C VAL A 66 -12.11 -13.13 10.69
N ASP A 67 -12.21 -14.43 10.98
CA ASP A 67 -11.46 -15.03 12.05
C ASP A 67 -9.94 -15.03 11.75
N LEU A 68 -9.14 -14.58 12.72
CA LEU A 68 -7.69 -14.60 12.58
C LEU A 68 -7.15 -16.04 12.55
N ASP A 69 -7.82 -16.98 13.22
CA ASP A 69 -7.42 -18.37 13.24
C ASP A 69 -7.64 -19.05 11.89
N ASP A 70 -8.66 -18.65 11.13
CA ASP A 70 -8.87 -19.09 9.74
C ASP A 70 -7.73 -18.62 8.84
N VAL A 71 -7.35 -17.35 8.96
CA VAL A 71 -6.19 -16.80 8.24
C VAL A 71 -4.90 -17.51 8.64
N HIS A 72 -4.73 -17.83 9.93
CA HIS A 72 -3.61 -18.64 10.40
C HIS A 72 -3.64 -20.07 9.87
N HIS A 73 -4.82 -20.67 9.71
CA HIS A 73 -4.98 -22.01 9.16
C HIS A 73 -4.50 -22.04 7.70
N VAL A 74 -5.02 -21.15 6.85
CA VAL A 74 -4.56 -21.01 5.45
C VAL A 74 -3.04 -20.83 5.40
N ARG A 75 -2.51 -19.88 6.19
CA ARG A 75 -1.06 -19.63 6.27
C ARG A 75 -0.26 -20.87 6.65
N LYS A 76 -0.74 -21.67 7.62
CA LYS A 76 -0.04 -22.89 8.07
C LYS A 76 0.00 -23.94 6.97
N THR A 77 -1.11 -24.12 6.24
CA THR A 77 -1.22 -25.10 5.16
C THR A 77 -0.39 -24.70 3.94
N THR A 78 -0.45 -23.43 3.55
CA THR A 78 0.22 -22.99 2.32
C THR A 78 1.65 -22.53 2.57
N GLY A 79 1.97 -22.02 3.75
CA GLY A 79 3.19 -21.29 4.07
C GLY A 79 3.09 -19.78 3.77
N GLY A 80 4.16 -19.04 4.06
CA GLY A 80 4.20 -17.58 3.91
C GLY A 80 3.83 -16.82 5.19
N THR A 81 3.49 -15.54 5.05
CA THR A 81 3.11 -14.65 6.15
C THR A 81 1.59 -14.40 6.17
N VAL A 82 1.06 -13.95 7.31
CA VAL A 82 -0.34 -13.52 7.42
C VAL A 82 -0.66 -12.44 6.37
N ASN A 83 0.22 -11.47 6.18
CA ASN A 83 0.03 -10.40 5.20
C ASN A 83 -0.10 -10.93 3.77
N ASP A 84 0.62 -12.00 3.41
CA ASP A 84 0.50 -12.61 2.07
C ASP A 84 -0.90 -13.22 1.86
N VAL A 85 -1.45 -13.88 2.90
CA VAL A 85 -2.83 -14.40 2.87
C VAL A 85 -3.84 -13.26 2.74
N LEU A 86 -3.68 -12.19 3.53
CA LEU A 86 -4.58 -11.03 3.46
C LEU A 86 -4.57 -10.34 2.08
N ILE A 87 -3.41 -10.23 1.44
CA ILE A 87 -3.30 -9.70 0.07
C ILE A 87 -3.96 -10.64 -0.94
N ALA A 88 -3.79 -11.95 -0.78
CA ALA A 88 -4.44 -12.94 -1.66
C ALA A 88 -5.96 -12.91 -1.52
N VAL A 89 -6.48 -12.72 -0.30
CA VAL A 89 -7.91 -12.50 -0.04
C VAL A 89 -8.41 -11.27 -0.81
N VAL A 90 -7.68 -10.15 -0.76
CA VAL A 90 -8.06 -8.95 -1.53
C VAL A 90 -8.03 -9.24 -3.04
N ALA A 91 -7.04 -9.98 -3.54
CA ALA A 91 -6.95 -10.32 -4.96
C ALA A 91 -8.13 -11.20 -5.43
N GLY A 92 -8.50 -12.23 -4.66
CA GLY A 92 -9.63 -13.09 -4.99
C GLY A 92 -10.98 -12.39 -4.83
N ALA A 93 -11.12 -11.54 -3.81
CA ALA A 93 -12.30 -10.69 -3.66
C ALA A 93 -12.47 -9.73 -4.84
N LEU A 94 -11.38 -9.11 -5.30
CA LEU A 94 -11.40 -8.23 -6.49
C LEU A 94 -11.81 -9.02 -7.73
N ARG A 95 -11.33 -10.25 -7.89
CA ARG A 95 -11.73 -11.12 -8.99
C ARG A 95 -13.24 -11.33 -9.00
N ARG A 96 -13.79 -11.87 -7.90
CA ARG A 96 -15.22 -12.13 -7.74
C ARG A 96 -16.05 -10.87 -8.00
N TRP A 97 -15.66 -9.76 -7.38
CA TRP A 97 -16.37 -8.49 -7.53
C TRP A 97 -16.35 -7.94 -8.96
N LEU A 98 -15.21 -7.99 -9.65
CA LEU A 98 -15.10 -7.55 -11.05
C LEU A 98 -15.92 -8.44 -12.00
N ASP A 99 -15.96 -9.75 -11.76
CA ASP A 99 -16.79 -10.68 -12.54
C ASP A 99 -18.28 -10.42 -12.32
N GLU A 100 -18.71 -10.28 -11.06
CA GLU A 100 -20.13 -10.08 -10.69
C GLU A 100 -20.70 -8.74 -11.19
N ARG A 101 -19.87 -7.71 -11.33
CA ARG A 101 -20.29 -6.41 -11.87
C ARG A 101 -20.20 -6.33 -13.39
N GLY A 102 -19.62 -7.33 -14.05
CA GLY A 102 -19.50 -7.41 -15.51
C GLY A 102 -18.27 -6.73 -16.10
N ASP A 103 -17.35 -6.21 -15.27
CA ASP A 103 -16.08 -5.64 -15.74
C ASP A 103 -15.10 -6.73 -16.22
N GLY A 104 -15.25 -7.93 -15.65
CA GLY A 104 -14.45 -9.11 -15.98
C GLY A 104 -13.05 -9.09 -15.34
N SER A 105 -12.63 -10.25 -14.82
CA SER A 105 -11.32 -10.40 -14.18
C SER A 105 -10.22 -10.90 -15.14
N GLU A 106 -10.59 -11.39 -16.33
CA GLU A 106 -9.65 -12.03 -17.25
C GLU A 106 -8.57 -11.04 -17.74
N GLY A 107 -7.30 -11.39 -17.53
CA GLY A 107 -6.16 -10.55 -17.88
C GLY A 107 -5.99 -9.30 -17.00
N VAL A 108 -6.87 -9.08 -16.01
CA VAL A 108 -6.77 -7.96 -15.08
C VAL A 108 -5.72 -8.23 -14.02
N ALA A 109 -4.80 -7.29 -13.83
CA ALA A 109 -3.66 -7.40 -12.92
C ALA A 109 -3.31 -6.05 -12.28
N PRO A 110 -4.21 -5.51 -11.42
CA PRO A 110 -4.07 -4.16 -10.90
C PRO A 110 -2.81 -4.04 -10.02
N ARG A 111 -2.17 -2.88 -10.10
CA ARG A 111 -0.98 -2.56 -9.29
C ARG A 111 -1.43 -2.19 -7.89
N ALA A 112 -1.09 -3.04 -6.92
CA ALA A 112 -1.26 -2.74 -5.52
C ALA A 112 -0.02 -2.06 -4.95
N LEU A 113 -0.24 -0.95 -4.22
CA LEU A 113 0.75 -0.39 -3.32
C LEU A 113 0.55 -1.01 -1.93
N ILE A 114 1.62 -1.62 -1.40
CA ILE A 114 1.62 -2.31 -0.10
C ILE A 114 2.67 -1.67 0.80
N PRO A 115 2.26 -0.77 1.71
CA PRO A 115 3.15 -0.21 2.71
C PRO A 115 3.75 -1.27 3.63
N VAL A 116 5.04 -1.15 3.90
CA VAL A 116 5.81 -1.95 4.84
C VAL A 116 6.57 -1.06 5.82
N SER A 117 6.53 -1.42 7.10
CA SER A 117 7.18 -0.66 8.15
C SER A 117 8.67 -1.00 8.24
N LYS A 118 9.54 0.03 8.18
CA LYS A 118 10.98 -0.06 8.47
C LYS A 118 11.28 0.15 9.96
N ARG A 119 10.62 -0.55 10.88
CA ARG A 119 10.98 -0.42 12.30
C ARG A 119 12.25 -1.24 12.60
N ARG A 120 13.43 -0.60 12.57
CA ARG A 120 14.65 -1.18 13.19
C ARG A 120 14.46 -1.19 14.72
N PRO A 121 14.68 -2.30 15.44
CA PRO A 121 14.39 -2.39 16.88
C PRO A 121 15.23 -1.51 17.83
N ARG A 122 16.19 -0.68 17.39
CA ARG A 122 17.24 -0.17 18.30
C ARG A 122 17.84 1.22 17.99
N THR A 123 17.07 2.23 17.56
CA THR A 123 17.61 3.61 17.47
C THR A 123 16.90 4.57 18.41
N ALA A 124 17.67 5.26 19.26
CA ALA A 124 17.26 6.18 20.33
C ALA A 124 16.62 7.51 19.85
N ARG A 125 16.22 7.61 18.57
CA ARG A 125 15.51 8.77 18.02
C ARG A 125 14.29 8.27 17.24
N PRO A 126 13.08 8.85 17.45
CA PRO A 126 11.95 8.59 16.58
C PRO A 126 12.30 9.12 15.19
N GLN A 127 12.67 8.22 14.28
CA GLN A 127 12.67 8.55 12.86
C GLN A 127 11.20 8.68 12.47
N GLY A 128 10.80 9.87 12.01
CA GLY A 128 9.45 10.10 11.45
C GLY A 128 9.10 9.08 10.37
N ASN A 129 7.81 9.02 10.01
CA ASN A 129 7.15 7.99 9.20
C ASN A 129 7.88 7.63 7.89
N ARG A 130 8.96 6.85 7.96
CA ARG A 130 9.64 6.26 6.80
C ARG A 130 8.82 5.06 6.34
N LEU A 131 7.62 5.32 5.82
CA LEU A 131 6.86 4.33 5.08
C LEU A 131 7.68 3.95 3.86
N SER A 132 7.94 2.67 3.65
CA SER A 132 8.37 2.17 2.35
C SER A 132 7.28 1.26 1.84
N GLY A 133 7.09 1.15 0.54
CA GLY A 133 5.97 0.39 -0.01
C GLY A 133 6.42 -0.44 -1.18
N TYR A 134 5.91 -1.66 -1.27
CA TYR A 134 6.10 -2.52 -2.42
C TYR A 134 4.98 -2.28 -3.42
N LEU A 135 5.32 -2.08 -4.69
CA LEU A 135 4.38 -2.27 -5.80
C LEU A 135 4.38 -3.74 -6.23
N MET A 136 3.19 -4.27 -6.49
CA MET A 136 3.05 -5.55 -7.16
C MET A 136 1.78 -5.60 -7.98
N ARG A 137 1.75 -6.43 -9.02
CA ARG A 137 0.52 -6.77 -9.73
C ARG A 137 -0.23 -7.82 -8.91
N LEU A 138 -1.49 -7.55 -8.58
CA LEU A 138 -2.35 -8.54 -7.94
C LEU A 138 -2.77 -9.59 -8.99
N PRO A 139 -2.72 -10.89 -8.67
CA PRO A 139 -3.08 -11.96 -9.60
C PRO A 139 -4.61 -12.12 -9.69
N VAL A 140 -5.31 -11.04 -10.04
CA VAL A 140 -6.79 -11.02 -10.07
C VAL A 140 -7.33 -11.97 -11.15
N GLY A 141 -6.71 -12.02 -12.32
CA GLY A 141 -7.16 -12.90 -13.41
C GLY A 141 -6.90 -14.41 -13.23
N ASP A 142 -6.19 -14.83 -12.18
CA ASP A 142 -5.94 -16.25 -11.93
C ASP A 142 -7.15 -16.86 -11.17
N PRO A 143 -7.84 -17.89 -11.73
CA PRO A 143 -9.01 -18.48 -11.10
C PRO A 143 -8.69 -19.33 -9.86
N ASP A 144 -7.49 -19.90 -9.75
CA ASP A 144 -7.13 -20.80 -8.65
C ASP A 144 -6.69 -20.00 -7.41
N PRO A 145 -7.41 -20.10 -6.28
CA PRO A 145 -7.08 -19.35 -5.06
C PRO A 145 -5.69 -19.69 -4.49
N LEU A 146 -5.22 -20.95 -4.63
CA LEU A 146 -3.90 -21.34 -4.12
C LEU A 146 -2.78 -20.85 -5.05
N SER A 147 -2.98 -20.91 -6.36
CA SER A 147 -2.07 -20.30 -7.34
C SER A 147 -1.97 -18.77 -7.15
N ARG A 148 -3.09 -18.08 -6.92
CA ARG A 148 -3.11 -16.65 -6.56
C ARG A 148 -2.25 -16.38 -5.33
N LEU A 149 -2.45 -17.12 -4.25
CA LEU A 149 -1.68 -16.96 -3.02
C LEU A 149 -0.18 -17.27 -3.24
N GLY A 150 0.14 -18.30 -4.01
CA GLY A 150 1.52 -18.62 -4.40
C GLY A 150 2.18 -17.47 -5.15
N THR A 151 1.47 -16.87 -6.11
CA THR A 151 1.94 -15.70 -6.87
C THR A 151 2.17 -14.49 -5.96
N VAL A 152 1.24 -14.23 -5.03
CA VAL A 152 1.37 -13.14 -4.06
C VAL A 152 2.63 -13.32 -3.21
N ARG A 153 2.83 -14.51 -2.66
CA ARG A 153 4.01 -14.83 -1.83
C ARG A 153 5.31 -14.66 -2.60
N ALA A 154 5.39 -15.24 -3.80
CA ALA A 154 6.59 -15.12 -4.63
C ALA A 154 6.91 -13.66 -4.96
N ALA A 155 5.90 -12.81 -5.22
CA ALA A 155 6.10 -11.38 -5.43
C ALA A 155 6.55 -10.65 -4.16
N MET A 156 5.96 -10.96 -3.01
CA MET A 156 6.33 -10.36 -1.73
C MET A 156 7.75 -10.75 -1.29
N ASP A 157 8.16 -11.99 -1.52
CA ASP A 157 9.51 -12.46 -1.18
C ASP A 157 10.56 -11.81 -2.10
N ARG A 158 10.33 -11.75 -3.42
CA ARG A 158 11.20 -10.98 -4.34
C ARG A 158 11.34 -9.51 -3.91
N ASN A 159 10.25 -8.89 -3.46
CA ASN A 159 10.26 -7.50 -3.01
C ASN A 159 11.02 -7.31 -1.68
N LYS A 160 10.95 -8.28 -0.76
CA LYS A 160 11.77 -8.30 0.48
C LYS A 160 13.25 -8.47 0.15
N ASP A 161 13.59 -9.38 -0.76
CA ASP A 161 14.97 -9.70 -1.15
C ASP A 161 15.65 -8.54 -1.89
N ALA A 162 14.92 -7.85 -2.77
CA ALA A 162 15.40 -6.64 -3.45
C ALA A 162 15.67 -5.48 -2.47
N GLY A 163 15.07 -5.54 -1.27
CA GLY A 163 15.15 -4.53 -0.24
C GLY A 163 14.31 -3.28 -0.55
N PRO A 164 13.93 -2.51 0.48
CA PRO A 164 12.99 -1.38 0.35
C PRO A 164 13.66 -0.10 -0.18
N GLY A 165 14.70 -0.25 -1.00
CA GLY A 165 15.47 0.84 -1.60
C GLY A 165 15.86 0.59 -3.05
N ARG A 166 15.44 -0.53 -3.63
CA ARG A 166 15.57 -0.90 -5.05
C ARG A 166 14.25 -1.51 -5.53
N GLY A 167 13.97 -1.40 -6.83
CA GLY A 167 12.76 -1.93 -7.45
C GLY A 167 11.46 -1.31 -6.92
N ALA A 168 10.39 -2.09 -6.93
CA ALA A 168 9.04 -1.71 -6.48
C ALA A 168 8.97 -1.15 -5.04
N GLY A 169 9.96 -1.45 -4.20
CA GLY A 169 10.14 -0.92 -2.84
C GLY A 169 10.55 0.56 -2.75
N ALA A 170 10.90 1.17 -3.88
CA ALA A 170 11.49 2.50 -3.96
C ALA A 170 10.48 3.63 -4.24
N VAL A 171 9.18 3.33 -4.36
CA VAL A 171 8.13 4.36 -4.55
C VAL A 171 8.11 5.38 -3.41
N ALA A 172 8.43 4.94 -2.19
CA ALA A 172 8.58 5.85 -1.06
C ALA A 172 9.81 6.76 -1.15
N LEU A 173 10.88 6.34 -1.81
CA LEU A 173 12.03 7.22 -2.05
C LEU A 173 11.63 8.37 -2.98
N LEU A 174 10.70 8.15 -3.93
CA LEU A 174 10.19 9.23 -4.77
C LEU A 174 9.35 10.25 -3.99
N ALA A 175 8.52 9.81 -3.04
CA ALA A 175 7.72 10.71 -2.22
C ALA A 175 8.59 11.61 -1.30
N ASP A 176 9.67 11.06 -0.73
CA ASP A 176 10.64 11.81 0.08
C ASP A 176 11.60 12.68 -0.76
N HIS A 177 11.70 12.46 -2.08
CA HIS A 177 12.60 13.19 -2.99
C HIS A 177 11.87 14.08 -4.02
N VAL A 178 10.56 14.32 -3.89
CA VAL A 178 9.95 15.45 -4.60
C VAL A 178 10.50 16.72 -3.94
N PRO A 179 11.34 17.52 -4.63
CA PRO A 179 11.88 18.72 -4.01
C PRO A 179 10.73 19.62 -3.58
N ALA A 180 10.87 20.34 -2.47
CA ALA A 180 9.86 21.30 -2.01
C ALA A 180 9.47 22.34 -3.10
N LEU A 181 10.32 22.55 -4.12
CA LEU A 181 10.02 23.32 -5.33
C LEU A 181 9.01 22.65 -6.29
N GLY A 182 9.01 21.32 -6.41
CA GLY A 182 8.05 20.56 -7.24
C GLY A 182 6.63 20.60 -6.70
N HIS A 183 6.47 20.62 -5.37
CA HIS A 183 5.17 20.85 -4.73
C HIS A 183 4.61 22.27 -4.99
N ARG A 184 5.48 23.27 -5.17
CA ARG A 184 5.09 24.66 -5.42
C ARG A 184 4.80 24.99 -6.89
N LEU A 185 5.44 24.30 -7.83
CA LEU A 185 5.31 24.59 -9.27
C LEU A 185 4.53 23.52 -10.06
N GLY A 186 4.35 22.31 -9.51
CA GLY A 186 3.75 21.17 -10.20
C GLY A 186 2.63 20.46 -9.43
N GLY A 187 2.12 21.02 -8.33
CA GLY A 187 1.13 20.38 -7.45
C GLY A 187 -0.05 19.69 -8.17
N PRO A 188 -0.70 20.32 -9.17
CA PRO A 188 -1.74 19.66 -9.96
C PRO A 188 -1.23 18.49 -10.81
N LEU A 189 -0.08 18.66 -11.49
CA LEU A 189 0.54 17.65 -12.37
C LEU A 189 1.09 16.44 -11.59
N VAL A 190 1.69 16.68 -10.42
CA VAL A 190 2.21 15.64 -9.52
C VAL A 190 1.07 14.89 -8.82
N SER A 191 -0.04 15.56 -8.49
CA SER A 191 -1.23 14.90 -7.92
C SER A 191 -1.91 13.96 -8.92
N GLY A 192 -1.82 14.26 -10.22
CA GLY A 192 -2.28 13.40 -11.31
C GLY A 192 -1.35 12.22 -11.61
N ALA A 193 -0.12 12.23 -11.09
CA ALA A 193 0.87 11.19 -11.34
C ALA A 193 0.72 9.98 -10.39
N ALA A 194 0.05 10.12 -9.24
CA ALA A 194 -0.14 9.01 -8.29
C ALA A 194 -0.79 7.77 -8.94
N ARG A 195 -1.85 7.97 -9.73
CA ARG A 195 -2.52 6.93 -10.55
C ARG A 195 -1.63 6.28 -11.62
N LEU A 196 -0.50 6.90 -11.96
CA LEU A 196 0.48 6.30 -12.87
C LEU A 196 1.28 5.21 -12.17
N TRP A 197 1.33 5.17 -10.83
CA TRP A 197 2.18 4.25 -10.09
C TRP A 197 1.43 3.04 -9.52
N PHE A 198 0.18 3.21 -9.09
CA PHE A 198 -0.65 2.12 -8.57
C PHE A 198 -2.14 2.34 -8.89
N ASP A 199 -2.93 1.28 -8.73
CA ASP A 199 -4.37 1.24 -8.98
C ASP A 199 -5.17 1.08 -7.67
N ILE A 200 -4.59 0.40 -6.68
CA ILE A 200 -5.21 0.16 -5.38
C ILE A 200 -4.18 0.23 -4.24
N LEU A 201 -4.58 0.80 -3.10
CA LEU A 201 -3.80 0.77 -1.86
C LEU A 201 -4.29 -0.39 -0.99
N VAL A 202 -3.38 -1.28 -0.60
CA VAL A 202 -3.65 -2.37 0.36
C VAL A 202 -2.67 -2.23 1.51
N THR A 203 -3.15 -1.84 2.68
CA THR A 203 -2.27 -1.55 3.84
C THR A 203 -2.68 -2.32 5.08
N SER A 204 -1.71 -2.81 5.84
CA SER A 204 -1.94 -3.37 7.16
C SER A 204 -1.47 -2.39 8.24
N VAL A 205 -2.36 -2.07 9.17
CA VAL A 205 -2.10 -1.18 10.30
C VAL A 205 -2.05 -2.00 11.58
N PRO A 206 -0.86 -2.13 12.22
CA PRO A 206 -0.75 -2.86 13.47
C PRO A 206 -1.45 -2.07 14.59
N LEU A 207 -2.34 -2.73 15.32
CA LEU A 207 -2.97 -2.18 16.51
C LEU A 207 -2.29 -2.71 17.78
N PRO A 208 -2.30 -1.94 18.88
CA PRO A 208 -1.90 -2.46 20.18
C PRO A 208 -2.74 -3.68 20.55
N SER A 209 -2.11 -4.71 21.14
CA SER A 209 -2.79 -5.91 21.60
C SER A 209 -3.64 -5.71 22.86
N LEU A 210 -3.53 -4.53 23.50
CA LEU A 210 -4.29 -4.17 24.69
C LEU A 210 -5.74 -3.86 24.31
N GLY A 211 -6.69 -4.33 25.12
CA GLY A 211 -8.11 -4.04 24.93
C GLY A 211 -8.39 -2.54 24.97
N LEU A 212 -8.71 -1.96 23.83
CA LEU A 212 -9.00 -0.54 23.69
C LEU A 212 -10.37 -0.23 24.30
N ARG A 213 -10.50 0.94 24.92
CA ARG A 213 -11.76 1.46 25.45
C ARG A 213 -12.01 2.86 24.93
N LEU A 214 -13.27 3.18 24.61
CA LEU A 214 -13.73 4.52 24.27
C LEU A 214 -14.74 4.97 25.32
N GLY A 215 -14.45 6.06 26.02
CA GLY A 215 -15.32 6.56 27.10
C GLY A 215 -15.65 5.50 28.16
N GLY A 216 -14.71 4.62 28.50
CA GLY A 216 -14.93 3.51 29.44
C GLY A 216 -15.62 2.27 28.84
N HIS A 217 -15.97 2.25 27.57
CA HIS A 217 -16.63 1.10 26.95
C HIS A 217 -15.61 0.29 26.15
N PRO A 218 -15.52 -1.04 26.31
CA PRO A 218 -14.59 -1.86 25.55
C PRO A 218 -14.93 -1.81 24.05
N LEU A 219 -13.93 -1.56 23.21
CA LEU A 219 -14.08 -1.69 21.76
C LEU A 219 -14.14 -3.17 21.38
N THR A 220 -15.14 -3.53 20.58
CA THR A 220 -15.33 -4.87 20.02
C THR A 220 -14.61 -5.03 18.69
N GLU A 221 -14.76 -4.05 17.81
CA GLU A 221 -14.25 -4.06 16.43
C GLU A 221 -13.53 -2.75 16.10
N VAL A 222 -12.57 -2.82 15.20
CA VAL A 222 -11.78 -1.66 14.75
C VAL A 222 -11.48 -1.79 13.26
N TYR A 223 -12.14 -0.97 12.45
CA TYR A 223 -11.96 -0.92 11.00
C TYR A 223 -11.06 0.26 10.62
N PRO A 224 -9.82 0.03 10.17
CA PRO A 224 -8.96 1.11 9.70
C PRO A 224 -9.46 1.64 8.35
N LEU A 225 -9.32 2.95 8.10
CA LEU A 225 -9.64 3.54 6.80
C LEU A 225 -8.38 4.17 6.21
N ALA A 226 -7.94 3.65 5.06
CA ALA A 226 -6.87 4.25 4.28
C ALA A 226 -7.43 5.38 3.40
N PRO A 227 -6.75 6.53 3.30
CA PRO A 227 -7.22 7.63 2.47
C PRO A 227 -7.15 7.29 0.98
N LEU A 228 -8.13 7.77 0.21
CA LEU A 228 -8.12 7.70 -1.25
C LEU A 228 -7.29 8.83 -1.84
N ALA A 229 -6.20 8.48 -2.54
CA ALA A 229 -5.47 9.43 -3.37
C ALA A 229 -6.32 9.83 -4.59
N ARG A 230 -6.04 11.01 -5.16
CA ARG A 230 -6.72 11.44 -6.40
C ARG A 230 -6.51 10.41 -7.50
N GLY A 231 -7.56 10.13 -8.28
CA GLY A 231 -7.53 9.14 -9.35
C GLY A 231 -7.71 7.69 -8.91
N HIS A 232 -7.89 7.42 -7.62
CA HIS A 232 -8.14 6.09 -7.07
C HIS A 232 -9.57 5.98 -6.56
N SER A 233 -10.20 4.84 -6.85
CA SER A 233 -11.59 4.59 -6.51
C SER A 233 -11.77 3.71 -5.28
N LEU A 234 -10.74 2.95 -4.88
CA LEU A 234 -10.82 1.97 -3.81
C LEU A 234 -9.50 1.89 -3.03
N ALA A 235 -9.59 1.79 -1.70
CA ALA A 235 -8.49 1.49 -0.81
C ALA A 235 -8.94 0.48 0.26
N VAL A 236 -8.03 -0.43 0.60
CA VAL A 236 -8.23 -1.47 1.60
C VAL A 236 -7.22 -1.27 2.72
N ALA A 237 -7.71 -1.14 3.94
CA ALA A 237 -6.89 -1.16 5.13
C ALA A 237 -7.27 -2.35 6.01
N VAL A 238 -6.28 -2.97 6.63
CA VAL A 238 -6.48 -4.19 7.42
C VAL A 238 -5.83 -4.05 8.78
N SER A 239 -6.55 -4.40 9.83
CA SER A 239 -6.01 -4.46 11.19
C SER A 239 -6.43 -5.75 11.87
N THR A 240 -5.58 -6.26 12.74
CA THR A 240 -5.94 -7.36 13.64
C THR A 240 -6.32 -6.80 14.99
N TYR A 241 -7.45 -7.24 15.53
CA TYR A 241 -7.93 -6.83 16.85
C TYR A 241 -8.79 -7.94 17.46
N ARG A 242 -8.49 -8.30 18.71
CA ARG A 242 -9.26 -9.29 19.50
C ARG A 242 -9.53 -10.64 18.77
N GLY A 243 -8.52 -11.18 18.10
CA GLY A 243 -8.63 -12.47 17.41
C GLY A 243 -9.37 -12.41 16.07
N GLN A 244 -9.69 -11.21 15.59
CA GLN A 244 -10.31 -11.01 14.29
C GLN A 244 -9.39 -10.18 13.40
N VAL A 245 -9.52 -10.37 12.10
CA VAL A 245 -8.97 -9.49 11.07
C VAL A 245 -10.11 -8.61 10.58
N HIS A 246 -9.91 -7.30 10.67
CA HIS A 246 -10.87 -6.30 10.19
C HIS A 246 -10.36 -5.64 8.91
N PHE A 247 -11.06 -5.85 7.81
CA PHE A 247 -10.88 -5.13 6.56
C PHE A 247 -11.78 -3.90 6.58
N GLY A 248 -11.19 -2.71 6.58
CA GLY A 248 -11.89 -1.46 6.31
C GLY A 248 -11.71 -1.06 4.85
N LEU A 249 -12.84 -0.81 4.21
CA LEU A 249 -12.94 -0.55 2.78
C LEU A 249 -13.40 0.90 2.60
N LEU A 250 -12.62 1.71 1.88
CA LEU A 250 -12.99 3.07 1.53
C LEU A 250 -13.03 3.19 0.00
N ALA A 251 -14.14 3.68 -0.53
CA ALA A 251 -14.31 3.84 -1.97
C ALA A 251 -14.93 5.19 -2.36
N ASP A 252 -14.69 5.60 -3.61
CA ASP A 252 -15.43 6.69 -4.22
C ASP A 252 -16.86 6.25 -4.48
N GLY A 253 -17.82 7.05 -4.02
CA GLY A 253 -19.22 6.64 -3.99
C GLY A 253 -19.81 6.40 -5.38
N LYS A 254 -19.39 7.13 -6.42
CA LYS A 254 -19.94 6.92 -7.77
C LYS A 254 -19.20 5.85 -8.55
N ALA A 255 -17.88 5.68 -8.35
CA ALA A 255 -17.09 4.68 -9.07
C ALA A 255 -17.34 3.25 -8.56
N VAL A 256 -17.58 3.12 -7.25
CA VAL A 256 -17.82 1.84 -6.57
C VAL A 256 -19.15 1.93 -5.79
N PRO A 257 -20.29 2.03 -6.50
CA PRO A 257 -21.60 2.12 -5.84
C PRO A 257 -21.98 0.83 -5.09
N ASP A 258 -21.34 -0.27 -5.47
CA ASP A 258 -21.54 -1.66 -5.05
C ASP A 258 -20.46 -2.15 -4.06
N LEU A 259 -19.90 -1.24 -3.24
CA LEU A 259 -18.84 -1.56 -2.27
C LEU A 259 -19.21 -2.73 -1.32
N ASP A 260 -20.49 -2.86 -0.97
CA ASP A 260 -20.97 -3.93 -0.10
C ASP A 260 -20.81 -5.32 -0.75
N ARG A 261 -20.87 -5.42 -2.08
CA ARG A 261 -20.59 -6.69 -2.78
C ARG A 261 -19.11 -7.04 -2.70
N PHE A 262 -18.22 -6.05 -2.82
CA PHE A 262 -16.80 -6.28 -2.60
C PHE A 262 -16.51 -6.71 -1.15
N ALA A 263 -17.23 -6.14 -0.18
CA ALA A 263 -17.14 -6.55 1.22
C ALA A 263 -17.55 -8.04 1.43
N LEU A 264 -18.66 -8.47 0.84
CA LEU A 264 -19.06 -9.88 0.84
C LEU A 264 -18.01 -10.76 0.16
N ALA A 265 -17.50 -10.33 -0.99
CA ALA A 265 -16.47 -11.07 -1.72
C ALA A 265 -15.17 -11.27 -0.91
N VAL A 266 -14.83 -10.35 0.01
CA VAL A 266 -13.70 -10.51 0.94
C VAL A 266 -13.96 -11.65 1.92
N ALA A 267 -15.16 -11.72 2.51
CA ALA A 267 -15.51 -12.82 3.41
C ALA A 267 -15.54 -14.17 2.66
N ASP A 268 -16.18 -14.21 1.50
CA ASP A 268 -16.30 -15.41 0.67
C ASP A 268 -14.93 -15.94 0.18
N GLU A 269 -13.97 -15.05 -0.03
CA GLU A 269 -12.62 -15.45 -0.45
C GLU A 269 -11.84 -16.14 0.67
N VAL A 270 -12.06 -15.77 1.93
CA VAL A 270 -11.48 -16.52 3.07
C VAL A 270 -12.03 -17.94 3.09
N GLU A 271 -13.34 -18.11 2.95
CA GLU A 271 -13.97 -19.45 2.86
C GLU A 271 -13.48 -20.25 1.65
N THR A 272 -13.25 -19.57 0.53
CA THR A 272 -12.70 -20.17 -0.69
C THR A 272 -11.30 -20.74 -0.44
N LEU A 273 -10.41 -19.95 0.19
CA LEU A 273 -9.06 -20.38 0.56
C LEU A 273 -9.06 -21.49 1.61
N LEU A 274 -9.94 -21.40 2.63
CA LEU A 274 -10.10 -22.46 3.63
C LEU A 274 -10.53 -23.77 2.98
N THR A 275 -11.51 -23.72 2.09
CA THR A 275 -12.00 -24.90 1.37
C THR A 275 -10.90 -25.51 0.51
N ALA A 276 -10.11 -24.68 -0.19
CA ALA A 276 -8.98 -25.14 -0.99
C ALA A 276 -7.83 -25.72 -0.14
N CYS A 277 -7.73 -25.34 1.14
CA CYS A 277 -6.74 -25.87 2.08
C CYS A 277 -7.18 -27.16 2.78
N ARG A 278 -8.40 -27.65 2.53
CA ARG A 278 -8.85 -28.93 3.10
C ARG A 278 -8.09 -30.09 2.43
N PRO A 279 -7.72 -31.13 3.20
CA PRO A 279 -6.99 -32.29 2.71
C PRO A 279 -7.81 -33.15 1.75
#